data_AF-A0A914BXZ8-F1
#
_entry.id   AF-A0A914BXZ8-F1
#
_cell.length_a   1.000
_cell.length_b   1.000
_cell.length_c   1.000
_cell.angle_alpha   90.00
_cell.angle_beta   90.00
_cell.angle_gamma   90.00
#
_symmetry.space_group_name_H-M   'P 1'
#
loop_
_entity.id
_entity.type
_entity.pdbx_description
1 polymer ?
#
loop_
_entity_poly.entity_id
_entity_poly.type
_entity_poly.pdbx_seq_one_letter_code
_entity_poly.pdbx_strand_id
1 'polypeptide(L)'
;MDNLDDKRLRVQITEQELLCKNRCGFYGTPQWNGLCSTCWRVYQLEVKRANDYNKNRSLLGNEKQEEKKIDGKGKIRSILGKSPSIMFSNAELTTSTTHSSSASPLTSRSRSPPENEAIQSPFQKYLYETFSSVVAKDIDKNCKHLIHRLFHGDNLSMDELSEIVQAFYQETKDRLLRIKSLPKEFNMSHFMNELEKYICTEAYSALFFSRSDDEAADLSLQDRIRSLHWVTSGFLETALDFSIPKVQDFIDEAVTEIIDINSHMAVEDKLAKLVICSKKIFEALKESRSGAPASADEFLPGLIYIILKANPPLILSNLKFISRFALPSRVIRGESGYYFTNLSCALQFIQDMNAESLRMRKDEFEAYTTGKQMAPLVNRDCMSNLAIRSMENSLKQLQLLREDQMKIKHRMQELEKRLNEDAEEFKLNVQRFLDSYPSEKVRQICQSLKDEPEEWRFLS
;
A
#
# COMPACT_ATOMS: atom_id res chain seq x y z
N MET A 1 -63.32 -57.41 13.02
CA MET A 1 -63.01 -56.46 11.93
C MET A 1 -61.75 -55.72 12.31
N ASP A 2 -60.66 -56.23 11.76
CA ASP A 2 -59.37 -55.63 11.40
C ASP A 2 -58.67 -54.59 12.30
N ASN A 3 -57.50 -55.04 12.77
CA ASN A 3 -56.37 -54.30 13.27
C ASN A 3 -55.82 -53.34 12.21
N LEU A 4 -55.69 -52.05 12.56
CA LEU A 4 -54.84 -51.09 11.86
C LEU A 4 -53.40 -51.25 12.37
N ASP A 5 -52.63 -52.12 11.73
CA ASP A 5 -51.19 -52.24 11.97
C ASP A 5 -50.43 -51.04 11.35
N ASP A 6 -49.90 -50.19 12.23
CA ASP A 6 -48.98 -49.08 11.95
C ASP A 6 -47.64 -49.63 11.42
N LYS A 7 -47.54 -49.77 10.08
CA LYS A 7 -46.29 -50.12 9.38
C LYS A 7 -45.30 -48.96 9.42
N ARG A 8 -44.58 -48.80 10.54
CA ARG A 8 -43.39 -47.94 10.61
C ARG A 8 -42.19 -48.60 9.93
N LEU A 9 -41.80 -48.07 8.77
CA LEU A 9 -40.54 -48.38 8.09
C LEU A 9 -39.36 -48.12 9.03
N ARG A 10 -38.65 -49.18 9.46
CA ARG A 10 -37.38 -49.06 10.18
C ARG A 10 -36.25 -48.80 9.18
N VAL A 11 -35.88 -47.54 9.01
CA VAL A 11 -34.65 -47.18 8.28
C VAL A 11 -33.47 -47.38 9.23
N GLN A 12 -32.62 -48.36 8.97
CA GLN A 12 -31.33 -48.51 9.66
C GLN A 12 -30.36 -47.48 9.09
N ILE A 13 -30.32 -46.28 9.69
CA ILE A 13 -29.28 -45.29 9.41
C ILE A 13 -28.15 -45.54 10.40
N THR A 14 -26.95 -45.81 9.91
CA THR A 14 -25.78 -45.99 10.77
C THR A 14 -25.28 -44.63 11.27
N GLU A 15 -24.79 -44.56 12.52
CA GLU A 15 -24.31 -43.30 13.11
C GLU A 15 -23.22 -42.62 12.26
N GLN A 16 -22.42 -43.41 11.54
CA GLN A 16 -21.39 -42.93 10.62
C GLN A 16 -21.95 -42.21 9.39
N GLU A 17 -23.17 -42.53 8.94
CA GLU A 17 -23.84 -41.88 7.81
C GLU A 17 -24.46 -40.52 8.17
N LEU A 18 -24.67 -40.26 9.47
CA LEU A 18 -25.16 -38.98 9.97
C LEU A 18 -24.02 -37.98 10.26
N LEU A 19 -22.78 -38.45 10.34
CA LEU A 19 -21.63 -37.61 10.63
C LEU A 19 -21.25 -36.76 9.43
N CYS A 20 -20.74 -35.56 9.72
CA CYS A 20 -20.23 -34.62 8.74
C CYS A 20 -19.16 -35.29 7.87
N LYS A 21 -19.24 -35.05 6.55
CA LYS A 21 -18.30 -35.56 5.55
C LYS A 21 -16.82 -35.23 5.86
N ASN A 22 -16.57 -34.11 6.54
CA ASN A 22 -15.22 -33.71 6.98
C ASN A 22 -14.75 -34.39 8.27
N ARG A 23 -15.51 -35.36 8.80
CA ARG A 23 -15.22 -36.13 10.02
C ARG A 23 -14.85 -35.25 11.23
N CYS A 24 -15.48 -34.09 11.34
CA CYS A 24 -15.23 -33.12 12.41
C CYS A 24 -15.97 -33.45 13.73
N GLY A 25 -16.62 -34.61 13.84
CA GLY A 25 -17.35 -35.05 15.02
C GLY A 25 -18.76 -34.48 15.19
N PHE A 26 -19.24 -33.67 14.24
CA PHE A 26 -20.60 -33.12 14.21
C PHE A 26 -21.46 -33.78 13.14
N TYR A 27 -22.78 -33.72 13.28
CA TYR A 27 -23.72 -34.28 12.30
C TYR A 27 -23.85 -33.40 11.05
N GLY A 28 -23.91 -34.02 9.88
CA GLY A 28 -24.16 -33.38 8.60
C GLY A 28 -25.60 -33.58 8.14
N THR A 29 -26.12 -32.65 7.34
CA THR A 29 -27.47 -32.78 6.76
C THR A 29 -27.38 -32.92 5.24
N PRO A 30 -28.30 -33.66 4.59
CA PRO A 30 -28.36 -33.75 3.13
C PRO A 30 -28.53 -32.38 2.45
N GLN A 31 -29.21 -31.44 3.11
CA GLN A 31 -29.40 -30.06 2.66
C GLN A 31 -28.07 -29.29 2.52
N TRP A 32 -27.06 -29.68 3.29
CA TRP A 32 -25.70 -29.13 3.25
C TRP A 32 -24.69 -30.14 2.67
N ASN A 33 -25.15 -31.00 1.75
CA ASN A 33 -24.33 -32.02 1.10
C ASN A 33 -23.58 -32.95 2.09
N GLY A 34 -24.18 -33.23 3.24
CA GLY A 34 -23.59 -34.05 4.29
C GLY A 34 -22.53 -33.32 5.13
N LEU A 35 -22.43 -32.00 5.06
CA LEU A 35 -21.57 -31.18 5.92
C LEU A 35 -22.35 -30.69 7.14
N CYS A 36 -21.68 -30.52 8.28
CA CYS A 36 -22.25 -29.80 9.43
C CYS A 36 -22.34 -28.30 9.14
N SER A 37 -23.07 -27.55 9.97
CA SER A 37 -23.27 -26.10 9.80
C SER A 37 -21.97 -25.31 9.67
N THR A 38 -20.95 -25.66 10.48
CA THR A 38 -19.64 -25.01 10.46
C THR A 38 -18.87 -25.34 9.18
N CYS A 39 -18.78 -26.62 8.80
CA CYS A 39 -18.08 -27.02 7.58
C CYS A 39 -18.79 -26.54 6.31
N TRP A 40 -20.12 -26.46 6.33
CA TRP A 40 -20.91 -25.86 5.25
C TRP A 40 -20.61 -24.38 5.08
N ARG A 41 -20.49 -23.62 6.18
CA ARG A 41 -20.12 -22.21 6.13
C ARG A 41 -18.72 -21.99 5.54
N VAL A 42 -17.76 -22.83 5.93
CA VAL A 42 -16.39 -22.79 5.36
C VAL A 42 -16.42 -23.12 3.86
N TYR A 43 -17.12 -24.17 3.47
CA TYR A 43 -17.30 -24.55 2.07
C TYR A 43 -17.95 -23.43 1.24
N GLN A 44 -19.01 -22.80 1.75
CA GLN A 44 -19.67 -21.66 1.09
C GLN A 44 -18.72 -20.47 0.93
N LEU A 45 -17.87 -20.19 1.92
CA LEU A 45 -16.88 -19.13 1.84
C LEU A 45 -15.80 -19.44 0.79
N GLU A 46 -15.35 -20.69 0.69
CA GLU A 46 -14.41 -21.14 -0.35
C GLU A 46 -15.00 -21.05 -1.76
N VAL A 47 -16.25 -21.51 -1.94
CA VAL A 47 -16.97 -21.38 -3.22
C VAL A 47 -17.12 -19.92 -3.61
N LYS A 48 -17.49 -19.05 -2.66
CA LYS A 48 -17.59 -17.61 -2.89
C LYS A 48 -16.23 -17.03 -3.31
N ARG A 49 -15.15 -17.33 -2.58
CA ARG A 49 -13.78 -16.90 -2.92
C ARG A 49 -13.35 -17.36 -4.31
N ALA A 50 -13.66 -18.60 -4.69
CA ALA A 50 -13.35 -19.13 -6.02
C ALA A 50 -14.13 -18.40 -7.12
N ASN A 51 -15.39 -18.08 -6.88
CA ASN A 51 -16.20 -17.27 -7.80
C ASN A 51 -15.65 -15.85 -7.96
N ASP A 52 -15.30 -15.19 -6.85
CA ASP A 52 -14.71 -13.84 -6.85
C ASP A 52 -13.36 -13.83 -7.58
N TYR A 53 -12.53 -14.86 -7.38
CA TYR A 53 -11.26 -15.04 -8.09
C TYR A 53 -11.47 -15.19 -9.61
N ASN A 54 -12.44 -16.00 -10.04
CA ASN A 54 -12.77 -16.18 -11.45
C ASN A 54 -13.35 -14.88 -12.06
N LYS A 55 -14.14 -14.13 -11.29
CA LYS A 55 -14.66 -12.83 -11.69
C LYS A 55 -13.51 -11.85 -11.95
N ASN A 56 -12.54 -11.75 -11.04
CA ASN A 56 -11.34 -10.92 -11.22
C ASN A 56 -10.57 -11.25 -12.48
N ARG A 57 -10.38 -12.55 -12.75
CA ARG A 57 -9.70 -13.02 -13.96
C ARG A 57 -10.44 -12.61 -15.24
N SER A 58 -11.77 -12.63 -15.24
CA SER A 58 -12.56 -12.12 -16.38
C SER A 58 -12.50 -10.59 -16.52
N LEU A 59 -12.48 -9.87 -15.41
CA LEU A 59 -12.45 -8.41 -15.38
C LEU A 59 -11.12 -7.85 -15.89
N LEU A 60 -10.00 -8.46 -15.48
CA LEU A 60 -8.66 -8.12 -15.98
C LEU A 60 -8.42 -8.66 -17.40
N GLY A 61 -9.14 -9.70 -17.83
CA GLY A 61 -8.96 -10.34 -19.14
C GLY A 61 -9.75 -9.74 -20.31
N ASN A 62 -10.69 -8.82 -20.05
CA ASN A 62 -11.60 -8.26 -21.07
C ASN A 62 -11.17 -6.91 -21.67
N GLU A 63 -10.05 -6.32 -21.27
CA GLU A 63 -9.41 -5.22 -22.02
C GLU A 63 -8.60 -5.77 -23.22
N LYS A 64 -9.21 -6.66 -24.02
CA LYS A 64 -8.64 -7.02 -25.33
C LYS A 64 -8.86 -5.85 -26.28
N GLN A 65 -7.87 -4.96 -26.35
CA GLN A 65 -7.54 -4.34 -27.62
C GLN A 65 -7.38 -5.46 -28.67
N GLU A 66 -7.96 -5.26 -29.85
CA GLU A 66 -7.94 -6.24 -30.95
C GLU A 66 -6.51 -6.66 -31.33
N GLU A 67 -6.04 -7.79 -30.79
CA GLU A 67 -4.83 -8.46 -31.26
C GLU A 67 -5.17 -9.73 -32.04
N LYS A 68 -4.64 -9.78 -33.27
CA LYS A 68 -4.73 -10.91 -34.19
C LYS A 68 -4.10 -12.16 -33.57
N LYS A 69 -4.81 -13.29 -33.70
CA LYS A 69 -4.37 -14.64 -33.31
C LYS A 69 -2.95 -14.95 -33.78
N ILE A 70 -2.06 -15.28 -32.85
CA ILE A 70 -0.87 -16.10 -33.11
C ILE A 70 -0.88 -17.24 -32.09
N ASP A 71 -0.82 -18.45 -32.61
CA ASP A 71 -0.99 -19.71 -31.91
C ASP A 71 0.35 -20.20 -31.32
N GLY A 72 0.28 -20.81 -30.14
CA GLY A 72 1.17 -21.88 -29.66
C GLY A 72 2.67 -21.64 -29.44
N LYS A 73 3.03 -21.66 -28.14
CA LYS A 73 4.29 -22.17 -27.53
C LYS A 73 5.52 -21.23 -27.44
N GLY A 74 5.66 -20.60 -26.25
CA GLY A 74 6.95 -20.46 -25.56
C GLY A 74 7.59 -19.07 -25.53
N LYS A 75 7.98 -18.68 -24.30
CA LYS A 75 8.99 -17.68 -23.90
C LYS A 75 8.53 -16.21 -23.77
N ILE A 76 8.75 -15.70 -22.56
CA ILE A 76 8.62 -14.34 -21.99
C ILE A 76 9.53 -13.30 -22.73
N ARG A 77 9.83 -13.46 -24.02
CA ARG A 77 10.87 -12.68 -24.72
C ARG A 77 10.41 -11.86 -25.94
N SER A 78 9.11 -11.64 -26.18
CA SER A 78 8.72 -10.95 -27.43
C SER A 78 7.66 -9.84 -27.33
N ILE A 79 7.43 -9.22 -26.17
CA ILE A 79 6.47 -8.09 -26.08
C ILE A 79 7.13 -6.72 -26.36
N LEU A 80 8.46 -6.62 -26.48
CA LEU A 80 9.12 -5.34 -26.77
C LEU A 80 9.76 -5.30 -28.15
N GLY A 81 9.03 -4.72 -29.10
CA GLY A 81 9.52 -4.50 -30.46
C GLY A 81 8.95 -3.23 -31.07
N LYS A 82 9.22 -2.07 -30.45
CA LYS A 82 9.44 -0.72 -31.04
C LYS A 82 9.02 0.37 -30.05
N SER A 83 9.96 0.85 -29.24
CA SER A 83 9.79 2.08 -28.45
C SER A 83 10.27 3.29 -29.27
N PRO A 84 9.56 4.44 -29.23
CA PRO A 84 10.16 5.74 -29.52
C PRO A 84 10.98 6.19 -28.30
N SER A 85 12.22 6.60 -28.52
CA SER A 85 13.12 7.15 -27.50
C SER A 85 12.54 8.44 -26.89
N ILE A 86 12.48 8.52 -25.55
CA ILE A 86 12.18 9.76 -24.83
C ILE A 86 13.42 10.16 -24.02
N MET A 87 13.89 11.38 -24.24
CA MET A 87 15.00 11.99 -23.50
C MET A 87 14.48 12.60 -22.19
N PHE A 88 15.22 12.36 -21.10
CA PHE A 88 14.97 12.94 -19.79
C PHE A 88 15.68 14.29 -19.66
N SER A 89 14.95 15.34 -19.29
CA SER A 89 15.51 16.62 -18.86
C SER A 89 15.34 16.75 -17.35
N ASN A 90 16.45 16.95 -16.64
CA ASN A 90 16.50 17.19 -15.20
C ASN A 90 15.89 18.55 -14.86
N ALA A 91 15.04 18.62 -13.84
CA ALA A 91 14.67 19.86 -13.17
C ALA A 91 14.79 19.67 -11.65
N GLU A 92 15.51 20.59 -11.02
CA GLU A 92 15.91 20.61 -9.62
C GLU A 92 14.70 20.88 -8.71
N LEU A 93 14.62 20.15 -7.59
CA LEU A 93 13.62 20.35 -6.54
C LEU A 93 14.28 20.97 -5.31
N THR A 94 13.78 22.12 -4.90
CA THR A 94 14.18 22.82 -3.67
C THR A 94 13.41 22.30 -2.46
N THR A 95 14.13 22.22 -1.35
CA THR A 95 13.73 21.68 -0.06
C THR A 95 12.95 22.68 0.78
N SER A 96 11.93 22.22 1.51
CA SER A 96 11.53 22.82 2.78
C SER A 96 10.96 21.77 3.74
N THR A 97 11.64 21.68 4.89
CA THR A 97 11.36 20.86 6.06
C THR A 97 10.29 21.52 6.92
N THR A 98 9.41 20.77 7.60
CA THR A 98 9.21 20.85 9.07
C THR A 98 8.09 19.92 9.61
N HIS A 99 8.52 19.07 10.55
CA HIS A 99 7.91 18.58 11.80
C HIS A 99 6.55 17.85 11.89
N SER A 100 6.69 16.76 12.65
CA SER A 100 5.80 15.69 13.11
C SER A 100 4.82 16.07 14.22
N SER A 101 3.67 15.38 14.31
CA SER A 101 3.21 14.70 15.55
C SER A 101 1.96 13.82 15.32
N SER A 102 1.93 12.75 16.11
CA SER A 102 1.07 11.56 16.13
C SER A 102 -0.38 11.77 16.57
N ALA A 103 -1.30 10.96 16.04
CA ALA A 103 -2.20 10.05 16.79
C ALA A 103 -3.39 9.58 15.91
N SER A 104 -3.64 8.26 15.85
CA SER A 104 -4.93 7.72 15.40
C SER A 104 -5.92 7.70 16.57
N PRO A 105 -7.23 7.82 16.30
CA PRO A 105 -8.04 6.60 16.31
C PRO A 105 -9.14 6.54 15.23
N LEU A 106 -9.49 5.30 14.88
CA LEU A 106 -10.63 4.91 14.06
C LEU A 106 -11.96 5.47 14.61
N THR A 107 -12.70 6.22 13.80
CA THR A 107 -14.18 6.28 13.90
C THR A 107 -14.80 6.44 12.52
N SER A 108 -15.74 5.56 12.21
CA SER A 108 -16.68 5.64 11.09
C SER A 108 -17.43 6.99 11.14
N ARG A 109 -17.28 7.83 10.12
CA ARG A 109 -18.14 9.00 9.96
C ARG A 109 -18.44 9.23 8.48
N SER A 110 -19.67 8.90 8.12
CA SER A 110 -20.33 9.39 6.92
C SER A 110 -20.11 10.91 6.84
N ARG A 111 -19.42 11.35 5.79
CA ARG A 111 -19.07 12.76 5.58
C ARG A 111 -19.92 13.28 4.43
N SER A 112 -21.16 13.63 4.73
CA SER A 112 -21.84 14.68 3.96
C SER A 112 -21.09 16.00 4.24
N PRO A 113 -20.74 16.81 3.23
CA PRO A 113 -20.17 18.13 3.48
C PRO A 113 -21.23 19.02 4.18
N PRO A 114 -20.85 19.80 5.19
CA PRO A 114 -21.75 20.80 5.76
C PRO A 114 -21.98 21.92 4.74
N GLU A 115 -23.27 22.18 4.45
CA GLU A 115 -23.71 23.38 3.78
C GLU A 115 -23.40 24.61 4.65
N ASN A 116 -22.74 25.61 4.04
CA ASN A 116 -22.92 27.07 4.21
C ASN A 116 -21.59 27.83 4.15
N GLU A 117 -21.13 28.08 2.93
CA GLU A 117 -20.75 29.39 2.38
C GLU A 117 -20.33 29.12 0.92
N ALA A 118 -20.84 29.92 -0.03
CA ALA A 118 -20.63 29.73 -1.46
C ALA A 118 -19.18 30.06 -1.85
N ILE A 119 -18.23 29.22 -1.44
CA ILE A 119 -16.90 29.18 -2.01
C ILE A 119 -17.10 28.57 -3.40
N GLN A 120 -17.04 29.40 -4.44
CA GLN A 120 -17.00 28.92 -5.81
C GLN A 120 -15.93 27.85 -5.92
N SER A 121 -16.27 26.70 -6.51
CA SER A 121 -15.27 25.65 -6.71
C SER A 121 -14.11 26.22 -7.55
N PRO A 122 -12.86 25.74 -7.38
CA PRO A 122 -11.72 26.18 -8.18
C PRO A 122 -12.02 26.16 -9.69
N PHE A 123 -12.80 25.17 -10.12
CA PHE A 123 -13.31 25.05 -11.48
C PHE A 123 -14.27 26.19 -11.86
N GLN A 124 -15.25 26.52 -11.01
CA GLN A 124 -16.15 27.64 -11.27
C GLN A 124 -15.40 28.96 -11.39
N LYS A 125 -14.41 29.21 -10.52
CA LYS A 125 -13.55 30.39 -10.62
C LYS A 125 -12.82 30.42 -11.97
N TYR A 126 -12.19 29.31 -12.35
CA TYR A 126 -11.53 29.17 -13.65
C TYR A 126 -12.48 29.41 -14.84
N LEU A 127 -13.72 28.90 -14.78
CA LEU A 127 -14.74 29.11 -15.82
C LEU A 127 -15.08 30.59 -16.02
N TYR A 128 -15.31 31.33 -14.93
CA TYR A 128 -15.70 32.74 -14.99
C TYR A 128 -14.53 33.68 -15.34
N GLU A 129 -13.29 33.26 -15.09
CA GLU A 129 -12.08 33.97 -15.54
C GLU A 129 -11.79 33.72 -17.02
N THR A 130 -12.07 32.52 -17.53
CA THR A 130 -11.71 32.11 -18.90
C THR A 130 -12.77 32.45 -19.93
N PHE A 131 -14.06 32.33 -19.59
CA PHE A 131 -15.16 32.49 -20.54
C PHE A 131 -16.05 33.68 -20.21
N SER A 132 -16.83 34.13 -21.21
CA SER A 132 -17.89 35.10 -20.96
C SER A 132 -18.91 34.52 -19.96
N SER A 133 -19.53 35.38 -19.15
CA SER A 133 -20.48 34.98 -18.09
C SER A 133 -21.61 34.08 -18.62
N VAL A 134 -22.03 34.23 -19.87
CA VAL A 134 -23.07 33.41 -20.51
C VAL A 134 -22.59 31.97 -20.75
N VAL A 135 -21.39 31.81 -21.33
CA VAL A 135 -20.82 30.49 -21.64
C VAL A 135 -20.43 29.77 -20.36
N ALA A 136 -19.83 30.47 -19.39
CA ALA A 136 -19.46 29.91 -18.09
C ALA A 136 -20.67 29.37 -17.33
N LYS A 137 -21.77 30.14 -17.26
CA LYS A 137 -23.03 29.69 -16.61
C LYS A 137 -23.65 28.49 -17.28
N ASP A 138 -23.62 28.45 -18.61
CA ASP A 138 -24.15 27.31 -19.36
C ASP A 138 -23.33 26.05 -19.10
N ILE A 139 -21.99 26.12 -19.14
CA ILE A 139 -21.12 24.98 -18.80
C ILE A 139 -21.38 24.50 -17.37
N ASP A 140 -21.39 25.40 -16.38
CA ASP A 140 -21.64 25.06 -14.97
C ASP A 140 -23.01 24.39 -14.77
N LYS A 141 -24.07 24.90 -15.43
CA LYS A 141 -25.41 24.30 -15.38
C LYS A 141 -25.44 22.88 -15.95
N ASN A 142 -24.75 22.65 -17.07
CA ASN A 142 -24.67 21.33 -17.69
C ASN A 142 -23.87 20.34 -16.84
N CYS A 143 -22.77 20.79 -16.22
CA CYS A 143 -22.00 19.96 -15.27
C CYS A 143 -22.86 19.56 -14.06
N LYS A 144 -23.60 20.52 -13.47
CA LYS A 144 -24.52 20.23 -12.35
C LYS A 144 -25.64 19.28 -12.74
N HIS A 145 -26.19 19.41 -13.95
CA HIS A 145 -27.22 18.50 -14.45
C HIS A 145 -26.68 17.08 -14.64
N LEU A 146 -25.47 16.93 -15.18
CA LEU A 146 -24.79 15.64 -15.27
C LEU A 146 -24.59 15.03 -13.87
N ILE A 147 -24.02 15.78 -12.93
CA ILE A 147 -23.75 15.30 -11.57
C ILE A 147 -25.06 14.83 -10.91
N HIS A 148 -26.14 15.62 -11.02
CA HIS A 148 -27.45 15.23 -10.51
C HIS A 148 -27.95 13.92 -11.15
N ARG A 149 -27.77 13.74 -12.46
CA ARG A 149 -28.13 12.52 -13.18
C ARG A 149 -27.30 11.31 -12.71
N LEU A 150 -26.01 11.50 -12.39
CA LEU A 150 -25.14 10.44 -11.87
C LEU A 150 -25.58 9.98 -10.47
N PHE A 151 -25.98 10.91 -9.59
CA PHE A 151 -26.46 10.57 -8.24
C PHE A 151 -27.83 9.89 -8.21
N HIS A 152 -28.72 10.18 -9.16
CA HIS A 152 -30.07 9.59 -9.23
C HIS A 152 -30.13 8.39 -10.19
N GLY A 153 -28.97 7.91 -10.64
CA GLY A 153 -28.81 6.83 -11.60
C GLY A 153 -28.80 5.43 -10.98
N ASP A 154 -29.53 5.18 -9.89
CA ASP A 154 -29.43 3.95 -9.07
C ASP A 154 -29.61 2.63 -9.86
N ASN A 155 -30.30 2.67 -10.99
CA ASN A 155 -30.55 1.49 -11.84
C ASN A 155 -29.56 1.32 -13.01
N LEU A 156 -28.66 2.27 -13.27
CA LEU A 156 -27.73 2.22 -14.39
C LEU A 156 -26.52 1.35 -14.05
N SER A 157 -25.99 0.60 -15.01
CA SER A 157 -24.73 -0.14 -14.87
C SER A 157 -23.52 0.82 -14.82
N MET A 158 -22.38 0.36 -14.31
CA MET A 158 -21.16 1.19 -14.28
C MET A 158 -20.67 1.56 -15.68
N ASP A 159 -20.91 0.70 -16.65
CA ASP A 159 -20.50 0.90 -18.04
C ASP A 159 -21.44 1.93 -18.71
N GLU A 160 -22.74 1.90 -18.40
CA GLU A 160 -23.69 2.94 -18.85
C GLU A 160 -23.37 4.32 -18.23
N LEU A 161 -22.97 4.37 -16.95
CA LEU A 161 -22.50 5.61 -16.33
C LEU A 161 -21.22 6.12 -16.99
N SER A 162 -20.29 5.22 -17.31
CA SER A 162 -19.08 5.56 -18.07
C SER A 162 -19.43 6.15 -19.44
N GLU A 163 -20.34 5.51 -20.20
CA GLU A 163 -20.80 6.01 -21.50
C GLU A 163 -21.41 7.42 -21.39
N ILE A 164 -22.24 7.68 -20.37
CA ILE A 164 -22.84 9.00 -20.14
C ILE A 164 -21.76 10.06 -19.89
N VAL A 165 -20.76 9.76 -19.04
CA VAL A 165 -19.66 10.69 -18.74
C VAL A 165 -18.78 10.92 -19.97
N GLN A 166 -18.42 9.86 -20.70
CA GLN A 166 -17.59 9.96 -21.90
C GLN A 166 -18.30 10.73 -23.03
N ALA A 167 -19.60 10.49 -23.23
CA ALA A 167 -20.42 11.24 -24.18
C ALA A 167 -20.46 12.73 -23.81
N PHE A 168 -20.60 13.06 -22.52
CA PHE A 168 -20.57 14.43 -22.04
C PHE A 168 -19.23 15.14 -22.31
N TYR A 169 -18.09 14.44 -22.12
CA TYR A 169 -16.78 14.99 -22.47
C TYR A 169 -16.68 15.34 -23.96
N GLN A 170 -17.13 14.45 -24.84
CA GLN A 170 -17.11 14.71 -26.29
C GLN A 170 -18.07 15.84 -26.68
N GLU A 171 -19.30 15.83 -26.16
CA GLU A 171 -20.29 16.88 -26.43
C GLU A 171 -19.78 18.26 -26.00
N THR A 172 -19.18 18.35 -24.81
CA THR A 172 -18.60 19.59 -24.29
C THR A 172 -17.44 20.07 -25.17
N LYS A 173 -16.55 19.17 -25.56
CA LYS A 173 -15.43 19.47 -26.45
C LYS A 173 -15.90 19.99 -27.81
N ASP A 174 -16.85 19.29 -28.45
CA ASP A 174 -17.40 19.68 -29.74
C ASP A 174 -18.13 21.01 -29.67
N ARG A 175 -18.85 21.27 -28.58
CA ARG A 175 -19.52 22.53 -28.34
C ARG A 175 -18.53 23.68 -28.22
N LEU A 176 -17.44 23.50 -27.48
CA LEU A 176 -16.41 24.52 -27.34
C LEU A 176 -15.73 24.82 -28.69
N LEU A 177 -15.45 23.81 -29.51
CA LEU A 177 -14.89 24.00 -30.86
C LEU A 177 -15.80 24.81 -31.78
N ARG A 178 -17.12 24.82 -31.55
CA ARG A 178 -18.09 25.63 -32.30
C ARG A 178 -18.11 27.11 -31.89
N ILE A 179 -17.54 27.47 -30.74
CA ILE A 179 -17.52 28.86 -30.26
C ILE A 179 -16.46 29.66 -31.03
N LYS A 180 -16.92 30.60 -31.87
CA LYS A 180 -16.04 31.43 -32.72
C LYS A 180 -15.17 32.44 -31.95
N SER A 181 -15.53 32.75 -30.71
CA SER A 181 -14.89 33.79 -29.87
C SER A 181 -14.20 33.20 -28.64
N LEU A 182 -13.35 32.19 -28.84
CA LEU A 182 -12.50 31.67 -27.77
C LEU A 182 -11.34 32.64 -27.49
N PRO A 183 -10.91 32.80 -26.22
CA PRO A 183 -9.70 33.55 -25.90
C PRO A 183 -8.49 33.00 -26.65
N LYS A 184 -7.56 33.87 -27.09
CA LYS A 184 -6.35 33.45 -27.83
C LYS A 184 -5.41 32.56 -27.02
N GLU A 185 -5.43 32.66 -25.69
CA GLU A 185 -4.63 31.85 -24.76
C GLU A 185 -5.35 30.58 -24.29
N PHE A 186 -6.55 30.31 -24.82
CA PHE A 186 -7.33 29.15 -24.38
C PHE A 186 -6.68 27.83 -24.82
N ASN A 187 -6.32 27.01 -23.84
CA ASN A 187 -5.84 25.66 -24.07
C ASN A 187 -6.97 24.64 -23.83
N MET A 188 -7.45 24.03 -24.92
CA MET A 188 -8.50 23.01 -24.87
C MET A 188 -8.14 21.83 -23.96
N SER A 189 -6.90 21.35 -24.01
CA SER A 189 -6.45 20.22 -23.20
C SER A 189 -6.51 20.54 -21.72
N HIS A 190 -6.07 21.74 -21.32
CA HIS A 190 -6.14 22.20 -19.93
C HIS A 190 -7.58 22.30 -19.43
N PHE A 191 -8.48 22.88 -20.24
CA PHE A 191 -9.89 22.95 -19.89
C PHE A 191 -10.52 21.58 -19.68
N MET A 192 -10.24 20.62 -20.58
CA MET A 192 -10.79 19.27 -20.45
C MET A 192 -10.27 18.58 -19.18
N ASN A 193 -9.00 18.78 -18.81
CA ASN A 193 -8.44 18.25 -17.57
C ASN A 193 -9.16 18.83 -16.34
N GLU A 194 -9.39 20.14 -16.30
CA GLU A 194 -10.12 20.79 -15.21
C GLU A 194 -11.59 20.30 -15.14
N LEU A 195 -12.21 20.06 -16.30
CA LEU A 195 -13.56 19.49 -16.37
C LEU A 195 -13.63 18.06 -15.83
N GLU A 196 -12.68 17.20 -16.23
CA GLU A 196 -12.54 15.82 -15.72
C GLU A 196 -12.37 15.84 -14.20
N LYS A 197 -11.46 16.68 -13.71
CA LYS A 197 -11.17 16.84 -12.28
C LYS A 197 -12.42 17.25 -11.50
N TYR A 198 -13.18 18.22 -12.00
CA TYR A 198 -14.40 18.67 -11.37
C TYR A 198 -15.45 17.57 -11.29
N ILE A 199 -15.77 16.91 -12.41
CA ILE A 199 -16.80 15.85 -12.46
C ILE A 199 -16.41 14.65 -11.60
N CYS A 200 -15.16 14.19 -11.71
CA CYS A 200 -14.70 13.01 -10.96
C CYS A 200 -14.64 13.27 -9.45
N THR A 201 -14.39 14.52 -9.02
CA THR A 201 -14.33 14.87 -7.60
C THR A 201 -15.73 15.03 -7.01
N GLU A 202 -16.63 15.76 -7.68
CA GLU A 202 -17.99 16.01 -7.19
C GLU A 202 -18.86 14.74 -7.23
N ALA A 203 -18.70 13.91 -8.26
CA ALA A 203 -19.46 12.67 -8.40
C ALA A 203 -18.73 11.44 -7.83
N TYR A 204 -17.60 11.60 -7.13
CA TYR A 204 -16.76 10.46 -6.70
C TYR A 204 -17.52 9.42 -5.87
N SER A 205 -18.37 9.85 -4.94
CA SER A 205 -19.16 8.95 -4.10
C SER A 205 -20.13 8.09 -4.92
N ALA A 206 -20.69 8.64 -6.00
CA ALA A 206 -21.57 7.93 -6.93
C ALA A 206 -20.82 7.13 -8.02
N LEU A 207 -19.54 7.41 -8.25
CA LEU A 207 -18.75 6.72 -9.29
C LEU A 207 -17.83 5.63 -8.71
N PHE A 208 -17.40 5.75 -7.45
CA PHE A 208 -16.42 4.84 -6.84
C PHE A 208 -17.04 3.80 -5.89
N PHE A 209 -18.06 4.18 -5.08
CA PHE A 209 -18.59 3.31 -4.02
C PHE A 209 -19.93 2.64 -4.35
N SER A 210 -20.36 2.67 -5.61
CA SER A 210 -21.76 2.39 -5.94
C SER A 210 -22.16 0.92 -5.93
N ARG A 211 -21.23 -0.05 -5.92
CA ARG A 211 -21.60 -1.49 -6.03
C ARG A 211 -20.71 -2.46 -5.27
N SER A 212 -21.35 -3.46 -4.67
CA SER A 212 -20.76 -4.57 -3.90
C SER A 212 -19.86 -5.49 -4.71
N ASP A 213 -20.02 -5.53 -6.03
CA ASP A 213 -19.27 -6.40 -6.93
C ASP A 213 -17.80 -6.00 -7.07
N ASP A 214 -17.52 -4.69 -7.08
CA ASP A 214 -16.16 -4.17 -7.19
C ASP A 214 -15.40 -4.33 -5.84
N GLU A 215 -16.12 -4.22 -4.71
CA GLU A 215 -15.57 -4.50 -3.38
C GLU A 215 -15.17 -5.99 -3.21
N ALA A 216 -16.03 -6.93 -3.62
CA ALA A 216 -15.72 -8.35 -3.56
C ALA A 216 -14.50 -8.71 -4.43
N ALA A 217 -14.40 -8.07 -5.59
CA ALA A 217 -13.28 -8.20 -6.50
C ALA A 217 -11.96 -7.71 -5.86
N ASP A 218 -11.97 -6.54 -5.23
CA ASP A 218 -10.81 -6.02 -4.50
C ASP A 218 -10.38 -6.93 -3.33
N LEU A 219 -11.34 -7.41 -2.52
CA LEU A 219 -11.03 -8.31 -1.40
C LEU A 219 -10.39 -9.61 -1.89
N SER A 220 -10.89 -10.19 -2.98
CA SER A 220 -10.32 -11.39 -3.58
C SER A 220 -8.88 -11.17 -4.08
N LEU A 221 -8.61 -10.03 -4.72
CA LEU A 221 -7.26 -9.68 -5.17
C LEU A 221 -6.32 -9.40 -3.97
N GLN A 222 -6.82 -8.75 -2.93
CA GLN A 222 -6.05 -8.47 -1.72
C GLN A 222 -5.66 -9.76 -0.98
N ASP A 223 -6.60 -10.72 -0.87
CA ASP A 223 -6.34 -12.05 -0.30
C ASP A 223 -5.34 -12.82 -1.17
N ARG A 224 -5.44 -12.69 -2.49
CA ARG A 224 -4.50 -13.28 -3.43
C ARG A 224 -3.09 -12.71 -3.25
N ILE A 225 -2.92 -11.39 -3.22
CA ILE A 225 -1.63 -10.74 -2.97
C ILE A 225 -1.06 -11.20 -1.62
N ARG A 226 -1.88 -11.26 -0.58
CA ARG A 226 -1.48 -11.72 0.76
C ARG A 226 -0.99 -13.17 0.75
N SER A 227 -1.64 -14.06 -0.01
CA SER A 227 -1.21 -15.46 -0.17
C SER A 227 0.13 -15.60 -0.90
N LEU A 228 0.52 -14.61 -1.69
CA LEU A 228 1.76 -14.55 -2.47
C LEU A 228 2.85 -13.68 -1.81
N HIS A 229 2.64 -13.21 -0.59
CA HIS A 229 3.58 -12.32 0.09
C HIS A 229 4.97 -12.96 0.34
N TRP A 230 5.03 -14.30 0.32
CA TRP A 230 6.27 -15.07 0.41
C TRP A 230 7.15 -14.95 -0.85
N VAL A 231 6.62 -14.47 -1.97
CA VAL A 231 7.39 -14.29 -3.21
C VAL A 231 8.40 -13.16 -3.01
N THR A 232 9.68 -13.52 -3.07
CA THR A 232 10.81 -12.58 -2.97
C THR A 232 11.27 -12.13 -4.36
N SER A 233 12.12 -11.09 -4.38
CA SER A 233 12.78 -10.57 -5.57
C SER A 233 13.50 -11.63 -6.40
N GLY A 234 14.09 -12.64 -5.74
CA GLY A 234 14.82 -13.72 -6.41
C GLY A 234 13.97 -14.53 -7.39
N PHE A 235 12.69 -14.77 -7.09
CA PHE A 235 11.79 -15.56 -7.95
C PHE A 235 11.29 -14.80 -9.18
N LEU A 236 11.27 -13.47 -9.11
CA LEU A 236 10.80 -12.59 -10.18
C LEU A 236 11.94 -12.17 -11.13
N GLU A 237 13.17 -12.66 -10.92
CA GLU A 237 14.38 -12.26 -11.67
C GLU A 237 14.58 -10.73 -11.69
N THR A 238 14.22 -10.03 -10.60
CA THR A 238 14.35 -8.56 -10.55
C THR A 238 15.81 -8.13 -10.58
N ALA A 239 16.14 -7.10 -11.36
CA ALA A 239 17.47 -6.48 -11.38
C ALA A 239 17.76 -5.57 -10.17
N LEU A 240 16.96 -5.69 -9.09
CA LEU A 240 17.08 -4.89 -7.87
C LEU A 240 18.14 -5.50 -6.94
N ASP A 241 19.09 -4.68 -6.50
CA ASP A 241 20.10 -5.07 -5.51
C ASP A 241 19.75 -4.50 -4.13
N PHE A 242 19.12 -5.35 -3.31
CA PHE A 242 18.73 -5.02 -1.94
C PHE A 242 19.92 -4.90 -0.98
N SER A 243 21.15 -5.17 -1.42
CA SER A 243 22.35 -4.94 -0.61
C SER A 243 22.62 -3.44 -0.41
N ILE A 244 22.09 -2.59 -1.28
CA ILE A 244 22.28 -1.14 -1.26
C ILE A 244 21.12 -0.48 -0.49
N PRO A 245 21.37 0.23 0.63
CA PRO A 245 20.31 0.86 1.42
C PRO A 245 19.44 1.84 0.62
N LYS A 246 20.05 2.65 -0.26
CA LYS A 246 19.32 3.61 -1.10
C LYS A 246 18.28 2.97 -2.02
N VAL A 247 18.57 1.77 -2.54
CA VAL A 247 17.61 1.02 -3.37
C VAL A 247 16.37 0.67 -2.56
N GLN A 248 16.55 0.37 -1.28
CA GLN A 248 15.45 0.07 -0.37
C GLN A 248 14.63 1.32 -0.07
N ASP A 249 15.28 2.47 0.18
CA ASP A 249 14.59 3.75 0.42
C ASP A 249 13.67 4.09 -0.78
N PHE A 250 14.16 3.96 -2.01
CA PHE A 250 13.36 4.18 -3.22
C PHE A 250 12.19 3.19 -3.35
N ILE A 251 12.36 1.95 -2.92
CA ILE A 251 11.28 0.95 -2.92
C ILE A 251 10.23 1.30 -1.86
N ASP A 252 10.64 1.71 -0.66
CA ASP A 252 9.75 2.10 0.43
C ASP A 252 8.97 3.38 0.05
N GLU A 253 9.61 4.33 -0.65
CA GLU A 253 8.95 5.47 -1.28
C GLU A 253 7.93 5.02 -2.34
N ALA A 254 8.31 4.11 -3.26
CA ALA A 254 7.41 3.60 -4.29
C ALA A 254 6.19 2.87 -3.70
N VAL A 255 6.39 2.11 -2.62
CA VAL A 255 5.32 1.45 -1.85
C VAL A 255 4.37 2.48 -1.25
N THR A 256 4.89 3.58 -0.71
CA THR A 256 4.05 4.64 -0.16
C THR A 256 3.21 5.31 -1.25
N GLU A 257 3.80 5.60 -2.41
CA GLU A 257 3.09 6.26 -3.52
C GLU A 257 1.99 5.37 -4.14
N ILE A 258 2.21 4.05 -4.27
CA ILE A 258 1.17 3.15 -4.81
C ILE A 258 -0.01 2.99 -3.83
N ILE A 259 0.26 3.01 -2.52
CA ILE A 259 -0.79 2.98 -1.49
C ILE A 259 -1.58 4.29 -1.51
N ASP A 260 -0.90 5.41 -1.73
CA ASP A 260 -1.49 6.74 -1.74
C ASP A 260 -2.44 6.98 -2.93
N ILE A 261 -2.42 6.15 -3.99
CA ILE A 261 -3.37 6.25 -5.12
C ILE A 261 -4.84 6.31 -4.62
N ASN A 262 -5.17 5.54 -3.59
CA ASN A 262 -6.54 5.49 -3.08
C ASN A 262 -6.98 6.75 -2.32
N SER A 263 -6.05 7.62 -1.91
CA SER A 263 -6.38 8.86 -1.17
C SER A 263 -6.86 9.99 -2.08
N HIS A 264 -6.59 9.90 -3.39
CA HIS A 264 -6.96 10.93 -4.38
C HIS A 264 -8.31 10.63 -5.02
N MET A 265 -9.07 11.66 -5.38
CA MET A 265 -10.39 11.50 -6.03
C MET A 265 -10.32 11.73 -7.54
N ALA A 266 -9.47 12.65 -7.99
CA ALA A 266 -9.28 12.94 -9.40
C ALA A 266 -8.44 11.86 -10.09
N VAL A 267 -8.83 11.52 -11.32
CA VAL A 267 -8.11 10.55 -12.16
C VAL A 267 -6.67 11.01 -12.42
N GLU A 268 -6.48 12.30 -12.70
CA GLU A 268 -5.17 12.90 -12.92
C GLU A 268 -4.22 12.68 -11.74
N ASP A 269 -4.70 12.96 -10.52
CA ASP A 269 -3.91 12.83 -9.31
C ASP A 269 -3.58 11.36 -9.03
N LYS A 270 -4.53 10.43 -9.25
CA LYS A 270 -4.28 8.97 -9.17
C LYS A 270 -3.20 8.50 -10.16
N LEU A 271 -3.25 8.96 -11.40
CA LEU A 271 -2.25 8.62 -12.43
C LEU A 271 -0.90 9.28 -12.15
N ALA A 272 -0.88 10.50 -11.62
CA ALA A 272 0.34 11.18 -11.22
C ALA A 272 1.08 10.38 -10.13
N LYS A 273 0.35 9.83 -9.16
CA LYS A 273 0.90 8.95 -8.13
C LYS A 273 1.50 7.67 -8.70
N LEU A 274 0.83 7.05 -9.68
CA LEU A 274 1.37 5.90 -10.40
C LEU A 274 2.66 6.25 -11.18
N VAL A 275 2.73 7.42 -11.80
CA VAL A 275 3.93 7.91 -12.50
C VAL A 275 5.08 8.12 -11.51
N ILE A 276 4.82 8.76 -10.35
CA ILE A 276 5.83 8.98 -9.31
C ILE A 276 6.33 7.63 -8.78
N CYS A 277 5.44 6.71 -8.44
CA CYS A 277 5.79 5.35 -8.04
C CYS A 277 6.72 4.71 -9.08
N SER A 278 6.34 4.73 -10.35
CA SER A 278 7.12 4.12 -11.44
C SER A 278 8.50 4.76 -11.62
N LYS A 279 8.62 6.08 -11.45
CA LYS A 279 9.91 6.79 -11.46
C LYS A 279 10.82 6.33 -10.32
N LYS A 280 10.27 6.12 -9.12
CA LYS A 280 11.01 5.57 -7.98
C LYS A 280 11.53 4.15 -8.24
N ILE A 281 10.76 3.33 -8.96
CA ILE A 281 11.23 2.01 -9.42
C ILE A 281 12.44 2.15 -10.34
N PHE A 282 12.40 3.08 -11.30
CA PHE A 282 13.53 3.31 -12.19
C PHE A 282 14.75 3.87 -11.47
N GLU A 283 14.58 4.73 -10.47
CA GLU A 283 15.66 5.22 -9.60
C GLU A 283 16.30 4.06 -8.82
N ALA A 284 15.49 3.17 -8.25
CA ALA A 284 15.96 1.96 -7.56
C ALA A 284 16.75 1.02 -8.50
N LEU A 285 16.26 0.80 -9.73
CA LEU A 285 16.93 -0.02 -10.74
C LEU A 285 18.22 0.62 -11.26
N LYS A 286 18.27 1.94 -11.35
CA LYS A 286 19.45 2.69 -11.77
C LYS A 286 20.56 2.59 -10.72
N GLU A 287 20.22 2.76 -9.45
CA GLU A 287 21.18 2.64 -8.34
C GLU A 287 21.71 1.19 -8.22
N SER A 288 20.83 0.19 -8.42
CA SER A 288 21.21 -1.23 -8.43
C SER A 288 22.22 -1.60 -9.52
N ARG A 289 22.33 -0.81 -10.60
CA ARG A 289 23.23 -1.05 -11.73
C ARG A 289 24.29 0.03 -11.91
N SER A 290 24.67 0.66 -10.80
CA SER A 290 25.76 1.65 -10.78
C SER A 290 25.55 2.80 -11.78
N GLY A 291 24.30 3.22 -11.98
CA GLY A 291 23.94 4.38 -12.82
C GLY A 291 23.39 4.06 -14.21
N ALA A 292 23.34 2.79 -14.63
CA ALA A 292 22.82 2.41 -15.95
C ALA A 292 21.27 2.54 -16.05
N PRO A 293 20.72 3.13 -17.12
CA PRO A 293 19.28 3.37 -17.26
C PRO A 293 18.44 2.09 -17.44
N ALA A 294 17.35 2.02 -16.68
CA ALA A 294 16.22 1.08 -16.74
C ALA A 294 15.86 0.51 -18.13
N SER A 295 15.89 -0.81 -18.37
CA SER A 295 15.07 -1.37 -19.47
C SER A 295 13.62 -1.52 -19.01
N ALA A 296 12.67 -1.43 -19.94
CA ALA A 296 11.27 -1.75 -19.69
C ALA A 296 11.06 -3.23 -19.30
N ASP A 297 11.93 -4.14 -19.76
CA ASP A 297 11.90 -5.56 -19.37
C ASP A 297 12.20 -5.78 -17.88
N GLU A 298 12.94 -4.85 -17.26
CA GLU A 298 13.32 -4.90 -15.85
C GLU A 298 12.33 -4.15 -14.94
N PHE A 299 11.52 -3.26 -15.54
CA PHE A 299 10.53 -2.46 -14.83
C PHE A 299 9.36 -3.32 -14.35
N LEU A 300 8.76 -4.13 -15.22
CA LEU A 300 7.54 -4.89 -14.91
C LEU A 300 7.73 -5.86 -13.72
N PRO A 301 8.83 -6.65 -13.63
CA PRO A 301 9.10 -7.46 -12.44
C PRO A 301 9.25 -6.63 -11.16
N GLY A 302 9.86 -5.44 -11.24
CA GLY A 302 9.97 -4.50 -10.13
C GLY A 302 8.61 -3.97 -9.67
N LEU A 303 7.73 -3.64 -10.61
CA LEU A 303 6.36 -3.20 -10.32
C LEU A 303 5.53 -4.32 -9.66
N ILE A 304 5.61 -5.55 -10.18
CA ILE A 304 4.95 -6.72 -9.59
C ILE A 304 5.43 -6.92 -8.15
N TYR A 305 6.74 -6.84 -7.91
CA TYR A 305 7.31 -6.97 -6.57
C TYR A 305 6.78 -5.90 -5.61
N ILE A 306 6.73 -4.63 -6.04
CA ILE A 306 6.20 -3.54 -5.21
C ILE A 306 4.72 -3.73 -4.90
N ILE A 307 3.90 -4.17 -5.85
CA ILE A 307 2.47 -4.44 -5.60
C ILE A 307 2.31 -5.59 -4.59
N LEU A 308 3.12 -6.66 -4.71
CA LEU A 308 3.10 -7.78 -3.76
C LEU A 308 3.50 -7.37 -2.33
N LYS A 309 4.42 -6.41 -2.19
CA LYS A 309 4.85 -5.88 -0.89
C LYS A 309 3.89 -4.84 -0.33
N ALA A 310 3.39 -3.93 -1.16
CA ALA A 310 2.52 -2.84 -0.75
C ALA A 310 1.09 -3.31 -0.43
N ASN A 311 0.58 -4.30 -1.18
CA ASN A 311 -0.81 -4.74 -1.12
C ASN A 311 -1.82 -3.55 -1.10
N PRO A 312 -1.79 -2.69 -2.14
CA PRO A 312 -2.52 -1.43 -2.14
C PRO A 312 -4.04 -1.64 -1.99
N PRO A 313 -4.72 -0.87 -1.13
CA PRO A 313 -6.16 -1.02 -0.92
C PRO A 313 -6.94 -0.57 -2.15
N LEU A 314 -8.01 -1.31 -2.47
CA LEU A 314 -8.96 -0.99 -3.54
C LEU A 314 -8.31 -0.77 -4.91
N ILE A 315 -7.17 -1.42 -5.18
CA ILE A 315 -6.38 -1.15 -6.39
C ILE A 315 -7.13 -1.51 -7.68
N LEU A 316 -7.98 -2.55 -7.64
CA LEU A 316 -8.78 -2.96 -8.80
C LEU A 316 -9.92 -1.98 -9.05
N SER A 317 -10.59 -1.49 -8.00
CA SER A 317 -11.56 -0.40 -8.15
C SER A 317 -10.92 0.88 -8.66
N ASN A 318 -9.72 1.23 -8.19
CA ASN A 318 -8.96 2.37 -8.70
C ASN A 318 -8.61 2.21 -10.19
N LEU A 319 -8.17 1.02 -10.61
CA LEU A 319 -7.90 0.71 -12.01
C LEU A 319 -9.15 0.89 -12.89
N LYS A 320 -10.28 0.31 -12.47
CA LYS A 320 -11.56 0.42 -13.19
C LYS A 320 -12.07 1.85 -13.24
N PHE A 321 -11.95 2.60 -12.14
CA PHE A 321 -12.34 4.00 -12.08
C PHE A 321 -11.59 4.83 -13.11
N ILE A 322 -10.27 4.65 -13.19
CA ILE A 322 -9.45 5.30 -14.22
C ILE A 322 -9.87 4.85 -15.62
N SER A 323 -10.02 3.54 -15.88
CA SER A 323 -10.41 3.03 -17.20
C SER A 323 -11.77 3.58 -17.67
N ARG A 324 -12.75 3.72 -16.77
CA ARG A 324 -14.12 4.18 -17.06
C ARG A 324 -14.25 5.70 -17.20
N PHE A 325 -13.59 6.49 -16.36
CA PHE A 325 -13.90 7.91 -16.20
C PHE A 325 -12.78 8.87 -16.61
N ALA A 326 -11.58 8.35 -16.89
CA ALA A 326 -10.51 9.16 -17.47
C ALA A 326 -10.86 9.66 -18.87
N LEU A 327 -10.31 10.80 -19.23
CA LEU A 327 -10.26 11.27 -20.60
C LEU A 327 -9.50 10.25 -21.46
N PRO A 328 -10.05 9.83 -22.61
CA PRO A 328 -9.40 8.83 -23.46
C PRO A 328 -7.99 9.21 -23.89
N SER A 329 -7.72 10.51 -24.08
CA SER A 329 -6.38 11.00 -24.42
C SER A 329 -5.32 10.74 -23.35
N ARG A 330 -5.72 10.65 -22.07
CA ARG A 330 -4.82 10.48 -20.92
C ARG A 330 -4.38 9.02 -20.72
N VAL A 331 -5.26 8.09 -21.05
CA VAL A 331 -5.02 6.64 -20.91
C VAL A 331 -4.34 6.08 -22.17
N ILE A 332 -4.69 6.59 -23.35
CA ILE A 332 -4.20 6.07 -24.63
C ILE A 332 -2.83 6.64 -25.01
N ARG A 333 -2.47 7.85 -24.56
CA ARG A 333 -1.24 8.53 -24.97
C ARG A 333 -0.48 9.10 -23.77
N GLY A 334 0.84 9.05 -23.85
CA GLY A 334 1.75 9.67 -22.89
C GLY A 334 2.36 8.70 -21.87
N GLU A 335 3.17 9.26 -20.96
CA GLU A 335 3.87 8.53 -19.91
C GLU A 335 2.88 7.85 -18.93
N SER A 336 1.78 8.52 -18.57
CA SER A 336 0.74 7.98 -17.68
C SER A 336 0.07 6.73 -18.24
N GLY A 337 -0.24 6.72 -19.55
CA GLY A 337 -0.85 5.58 -20.23
C GLY A 337 0.06 4.34 -20.21
N TYR A 338 1.36 4.53 -20.43
CA TYR A 338 2.33 3.44 -20.38
C TYR A 338 2.37 2.77 -18.99
N TYR A 339 2.45 3.56 -17.91
CA TYR A 339 2.45 2.99 -16.56
C TYR A 339 1.11 2.40 -16.16
N PHE A 340 -0.01 2.97 -16.62
CA PHE A 340 -1.34 2.42 -16.41
C PHE A 340 -1.49 1.03 -17.05
N THR A 341 -1.05 0.85 -18.30
CA THR A 341 -1.04 -0.46 -18.94
C THR A 341 -0.14 -1.45 -18.20
N ASN A 342 1.05 -1.02 -17.76
CA ASN A 342 1.94 -1.89 -16.97
C ASN A 342 1.33 -2.29 -15.63
N LEU A 343 0.58 -1.40 -14.97
CA LEU A 343 -0.17 -1.72 -13.75
C LEU A 343 -1.25 -2.78 -14.03
N SER A 344 -2.03 -2.61 -15.09
CA SER A 344 -3.05 -3.60 -15.50
C SER A 344 -2.40 -4.98 -15.76
N CYS A 345 -1.30 -5.01 -16.53
CA CYS A 345 -0.53 -6.23 -16.79
C CYS A 345 0.03 -6.86 -15.51
N ALA A 346 0.54 -6.06 -14.57
CA ALA A 346 1.08 -6.54 -13.31
C ALA A 346 0.00 -7.17 -12.41
N LEU A 347 -1.16 -6.53 -12.30
CA LEU A 347 -2.30 -7.06 -11.55
C LEU A 347 -2.83 -8.35 -12.16
N GLN A 348 -2.93 -8.42 -13.50
CA GLN A 348 -3.31 -9.64 -14.20
C GLN A 348 -2.30 -10.76 -13.98
N PHE A 349 -1.00 -10.46 -14.03
CA PHE A 349 0.05 -11.44 -13.75
C PHE A 349 -0.03 -11.98 -12.32
N ILE A 350 -0.27 -11.12 -11.32
CA ILE A 350 -0.45 -11.52 -9.91
C ILE A 350 -1.68 -12.41 -9.75
N GLN A 351 -2.78 -12.07 -10.43
CA GLN A 351 -3.98 -12.89 -10.42
C GLN A 351 -3.67 -14.31 -10.94
N ASP A 352 -3.11 -14.41 -12.15
CA ASP A 352 -2.83 -15.68 -12.82
C ASP A 352 -1.53 -16.39 -12.37
N MET A 353 -0.82 -15.84 -11.38
CA MET A 353 0.47 -16.35 -10.93
C MET A 353 0.39 -17.81 -10.47
N ASN A 354 1.23 -18.67 -11.04
CA ASN A 354 1.27 -20.08 -10.67
C ASN A 354 2.72 -20.58 -10.56
N ALA A 355 2.88 -21.87 -10.24
CA ALA A 355 4.19 -22.50 -10.11
C ALA A 355 5.03 -22.39 -11.38
N GLU A 356 4.41 -22.43 -12.57
CA GLU A 356 5.11 -22.32 -13.85
C GLU A 356 5.61 -20.89 -14.09
N SER A 357 4.84 -19.86 -13.67
CA SER A 357 5.23 -18.45 -13.72
C SER A 357 6.53 -18.19 -12.94
N LEU A 358 6.71 -18.85 -11.80
CA LEU A 358 7.89 -18.73 -10.93
C LEU A 358 8.95 -19.82 -11.18
N ARG A 359 8.78 -20.64 -12.22
CA ARG A 359 9.66 -21.78 -12.59
C ARG A 359 9.92 -22.76 -11.43
N MET A 360 8.90 -23.06 -10.65
CA MET A 360 8.96 -23.99 -9.52
C MET A 360 7.96 -25.15 -9.64
N ARG A 361 8.08 -26.15 -8.77
CA ARG A 361 7.16 -27.30 -8.74
C ARG A 361 5.83 -26.90 -8.10
N LYS A 362 4.73 -27.52 -8.56
CA LYS A 362 3.37 -27.24 -8.08
C LYS A 362 3.23 -27.50 -6.58
N ASP A 363 3.74 -28.63 -6.11
CA ASP A 363 3.68 -29.02 -4.70
C ASP A 363 4.40 -28.00 -3.78
N GLU A 364 5.50 -27.43 -4.26
CA GLU A 364 6.31 -26.46 -3.53
C GLU A 364 5.63 -25.09 -3.47
N PHE A 365 5.06 -24.65 -4.59
CA PHE A 365 4.24 -23.43 -4.66
C PHE A 365 3.02 -23.51 -3.72
N GLU A 366 2.31 -24.65 -3.72
CA GLU A 366 1.17 -24.88 -2.84
C GLU A 366 1.60 -24.94 -1.38
N ALA A 367 2.75 -25.55 -1.06
CA ALA A 367 3.28 -25.60 0.29
C ALA A 367 3.58 -24.20 0.85
N TYR A 368 4.15 -23.29 0.05
CA TYR A 368 4.38 -21.89 0.45
C TYR A 368 3.07 -21.09 0.57
N THR A 369 2.18 -21.24 -0.42
CA THR A 369 0.91 -20.50 -0.45
C THR A 369 -0.04 -20.91 0.70
N THR A 370 -0.01 -22.19 1.09
CA THR A 370 -0.80 -22.70 2.23
C THR A 370 -0.11 -22.48 3.59
N GLY A 371 1.11 -21.96 3.61
CA GLY A 371 1.90 -21.77 4.83
C GLY A 371 2.40 -23.06 5.48
N LYS A 372 2.31 -24.21 4.79
CA LYS A 372 2.86 -25.49 5.26
C LYS A 372 4.39 -25.48 5.29
N GLN A 373 5.00 -24.69 4.42
CA GLN A 373 6.44 -24.50 4.35
C GLN A 373 6.75 -23.00 4.25
N MET A 374 7.87 -22.57 4.82
CA MET A 374 8.37 -21.21 4.60
C MET A 374 9.36 -21.20 3.42
N ALA A 375 9.27 -20.18 2.58
CA ALA A 375 10.23 -19.97 1.52
C ALA A 375 11.65 -19.83 2.12
N PRO A 376 12.68 -20.46 1.53
CA PRO A 376 14.05 -20.33 2.00
C PRO A 376 14.46 -18.86 2.04
N LEU A 377 14.89 -18.39 3.20
CA LEU A 377 15.47 -17.05 3.34
C LEU A 377 16.83 -17.06 2.66
N VAL A 378 16.88 -16.73 1.37
CA VAL A 378 18.15 -16.47 0.69
C VAL A 378 18.75 -15.21 1.31
N ASN A 379 20.05 -15.19 1.61
CA ASN A 379 20.70 -14.10 2.35
C ASN A 379 20.53 -12.72 1.67
N ARG A 380 20.37 -12.69 0.33
CA ARG A 380 20.00 -11.49 -0.45
C ARG A 380 18.57 -11.01 -0.22
N ASP A 381 17.65 -11.92 0.07
CA ASP A 381 16.22 -11.66 0.28
C ASP A 381 15.88 -11.42 1.77
N CYS A 382 16.78 -11.77 2.71
CA CYS A 382 16.66 -11.44 4.14
C CYS A 382 16.49 -9.93 4.33
N MET A 383 17.26 -9.16 3.56
CA MET A 383 17.21 -7.71 3.51
C MET A 383 15.91 -7.17 2.90
N SER A 384 14.98 -7.99 2.41
CA SER A 384 13.66 -7.53 1.93
C SER A 384 12.56 -7.58 2.99
N ASN A 385 12.80 -8.28 4.11
CA ASN A 385 11.80 -8.45 5.17
C ASN A 385 11.93 -7.33 6.22
N LEU A 386 10.96 -6.43 6.25
CA LEU A 386 10.91 -5.27 7.16
C LEU A 386 11.13 -5.66 8.63
N ALA A 387 10.57 -6.81 9.06
CA ALA A 387 10.72 -7.33 10.41
C ALA A 387 12.17 -7.75 10.72
N ILE A 388 12.86 -8.38 9.78
CA ILE A 388 14.27 -8.78 9.94
C ILE A 388 15.15 -7.53 10.01
N ARG A 389 14.91 -6.54 9.14
CA ARG A 389 15.61 -5.25 9.21
C ARG A 389 15.39 -4.53 10.53
N SER A 390 14.16 -4.51 11.04
CA SER A 390 13.84 -3.90 12.33
C SER A 390 14.67 -4.57 13.44
N MET A 391 14.72 -5.91 13.45
CA MET A 391 15.55 -6.66 14.39
C MET A 391 17.05 -6.39 14.22
N GLU A 392 17.56 -6.34 12.99
CA GLU A 392 18.97 -6.03 12.71
C GLU A 392 19.35 -4.61 13.14
N ASN A 393 18.48 -3.63 12.89
CA ASN A 393 18.67 -2.26 13.34
C ASN A 393 18.63 -2.17 14.87
N SER A 394 17.70 -2.86 15.52
CA SER A 394 17.68 -3.00 16.97
C SER A 394 18.96 -3.66 17.49
N LEU A 395 19.48 -4.69 16.83
CA LEU A 395 20.75 -5.33 17.20
C LEU A 395 21.94 -4.38 17.08
N LYS A 396 22.03 -3.59 15.99
CA LYS A 396 23.07 -2.56 15.83
C LYS A 396 22.99 -1.50 16.93
N GLN A 397 21.78 -1.03 17.25
CA GLN A 397 21.57 -0.08 18.35
C GLN A 397 21.96 -0.67 19.70
N LEU A 398 21.64 -1.94 19.96
CA LEU A 398 22.05 -2.64 21.18
C LEU A 398 23.56 -2.82 21.27
N GLN A 399 24.25 -3.04 20.15
CA GLN A 399 25.72 -3.10 20.12
C GLN A 399 26.35 -1.74 20.48
N LEU A 400 25.86 -0.64 19.88
CA LEU A 400 26.30 0.71 20.19
C LEU A 400 26.06 1.06 21.67
N LEU A 401 24.86 0.78 22.18
CA LEU A 401 24.52 0.99 23.58
C LEU A 401 25.42 0.18 24.53
N ARG A 402 25.76 -1.06 24.16
CA ARG A 402 26.71 -1.88 24.93
C ARG A 402 28.10 -1.25 24.97
N GLU A 403 28.60 -0.74 23.84
CA GLU A 403 29.90 -0.06 23.78
C GLU A 403 29.92 1.19 24.66
N ASP A 404 28.86 2.00 24.61
CA ASP A 404 28.76 3.20 25.42
C ASP A 404 28.59 2.88 26.91
N GLN A 405 27.85 1.83 27.25
CA GLN A 405 27.76 1.33 28.62
C GLN A 405 29.13 0.89 29.15
N MET A 406 29.95 0.25 28.32
CA MET A 406 31.33 -0.11 28.69
C MET A 406 32.22 1.12 28.92
N LYS A 407 32.11 2.14 28.06
CA LYS A 407 32.86 3.41 28.23
C LYS A 407 32.44 4.13 29.51
N ILE A 408 31.13 4.21 29.79
CA ILE A 408 30.61 4.85 31.01
C ILE A 408 31.09 4.09 32.24
N LYS A 409 31.01 2.76 32.23
CA LYS A 409 31.52 1.92 33.32
C LYS A 409 33.01 2.16 33.58
N HIS A 410 33.81 2.25 32.52
CA HIS A 410 35.24 2.55 32.66
C HIS A 410 35.49 3.94 33.26
N ARG A 411 34.74 4.96 32.82
CA ARG A 411 34.82 6.32 33.40
C ARG A 411 34.38 6.38 34.86
N MET A 412 33.37 5.60 35.24
CA MET A 412 32.94 5.49 36.64
C MET A 412 34.03 4.86 37.51
N GLN A 413 34.65 3.78 37.04
CA GLN A 413 35.77 3.14 37.75
C GLN A 413 36.97 4.07 37.90
N GLU A 414 37.29 4.85 36.86
CA GLU A 414 38.35 5.85 36.91
C GLU A 414 38.01 6.98 37.91
N LEU A 415 36.77 7.45 37.92
CA LEU A 415 36.31 8.47 38.88
C LEU A 415 36.36 7.95 40.33
N GLU A 416 35.89 6.71 40.56
CA GLU A 416 35.93 6.06 41.86
C GLU A 416 37.36 5.93 42.39
N LYS A 417 38.30 5.55 41.51
CA LYS A 417 39.72 5.49 41.85
C LYS A 417 40.27 6.86 42.24
N ARG A 418 39.98 7.92 41.46
CA ARG A 418 40.42 9.29 41.77
C ARG A 418 39.84 9.80 43.08
N LEU A 419 38.54 9.58 43.33
CA LEU A 419 37.91 9.96 44.59
C LEU A 419 38.57 9.28 45.79
N ASN A 420 38.94 8.00 45.64
CA ASN A 420 39.61 7.27 46.70
C ASN A 420 41.05 7.76 46.93
N GLU A 421 41.77 8.10 45.86
CA GLU A 421 43.10 8.73 45.94
C GLU A 421 43.04 10.11 46.63
N ASP A 422 42.10 10.97 46.21
CA ASP A 422 41.88 12.30 46.78
C ASP A 422 41.47 12.22 48.27
N ALA A 423 40.65 11.23 48.64
CA ALA A 423 40.22 11.01 50.02
C ALA A 423 41.39 10.60 50.93
N GLU A 424 42.25 9.68 50.47
CA GLU A 424 43.45 9.27 51.21
C GLU A 424 44.48 10.41 51.28
N GLU A 425 44.66 11.19 50.21
CA GLU A 425 45.52 12.37 50.22
C GLU A 425 45.02 13.44 51.22
N PHE A 426 43.71 13.72 51.21
CA PHE A 426 43.10 14.65 52.15
C PHE A 426 43.33 14.21 53.60
N LYS A 427 43.10 12.92 53.90
CA LYS A 427 43.32 12.33 55.22
C LYS A 427 44.79 12.46 55.65
N LEU A 428 45.73 12.20 54.75
CA LEU A 428 47.16 12.35 55.02
C LEU A 428 47.55 13.80 55.28
N ASN A 429 47.00 14.75 54.52
CA ASN A 429 47.25 16.18 54.68
C ASN A 429 46.68 16.72 55.99
N VAL A 430 45.46 16.30 56.37
CA VAL A 430 44.88 16.60 57.69
C VAL A 430 45.76 16.03 58.80
N GLN A 431 46.24 14.80 58.67
CA GLN A 431 47.11 14.18 59.67
C GLN A 431 48.45 14.92 59.81
N ARG A 432 49.10 15.29 58.70
CA ARG A 432 50.33 16.11 58.71
C ARG A 432 50.11 17.49 59.34
N PHE A 433 48.97 18.12 59.09
CA PHE A 433 48.61 19.40 59.69
C PHE A 433 48.44 19.27 61.22
N LEU A 434 47.77 18.21 61.69
CA LEU A 434 47.62 17.88 63.10
C LEU A 434 48.98 17.61 63.77
N ASP A 435 49.89 16.92 63.08
CA ASP A 435 51.22 16.60 63.59
C ASP A 435 52.13 17.85 63.66
N SER A 436 51.96 18.81 62.75
CA SER A 436 52.73 20.07 62.73
C SER A 436 52.24 21.12 63.73
N TYR A 437 50.96 21.07 64.11
CA TYR A 437 50.35 21.97 65.08
C TYR A 437 49.58 21.20 66.18
N PRO A 438 50.29 20.59 67.14
CA PRO A 438 49.68 19.81 68.21
C PRO A 438 49.10 20.72 69.31
N SER A 439 48.07 21.51 68.97
CA SER A 439 47.33 22.26 69.98
C SER A 439 46.15 21.45 70.52
N GLU A 440 45.99 21.44 71.84
CA GLU A 440 44.98 20.66 72.57
C GLU A 440 43.54 21.00 72.15
N LYS A 441 43.29 22.25 71.73
CA LYS A 441 42.01 22.70 71.19
C LYS A 441 41.65 22.06 69.85
N VAL A 442 42.63 21.84 68.97
CA VAL A 442 42.39 21.22 67.65
C VAL A 442 42.10 19.72 67.80
N ARG A 443 42.74 19.04 68.76
CA ARG A 443 42.41 17.64 69.09
C ARG A 443 40.98 17.48 69.62
N GLN A 444 40.51 18.41 70.45
CA GLN A 444 39.12 18.40 70.94
C GLN A 444 38.10 18.62 69.83
N ILE A 445 38.37 19.54 68.88
CA ILE A 445 37.49 19.76 67.72
C ILE A 445 37.44 18.52 66.80
N CYS A 446 38.57 17.85 66.58
CA CYS A 446 38.60 16.61 65.81
C CYS A 446 37.93 15.42 66.51
N GLN A 447 37.92 15.37 67.85
CA GLN A 447 37.14 14.39 68.60
C GLN A 447 35.64 14.66 68.47
N SER A 448 35.20 15.93 68.56
CA SER A 448 33.78 16.26 68.36
C SER A 448 33.28 15.96 66.94
N LEU A 449 34.12 16.04 65.91
CA LEU A 449 33.77 15.67 64.53
C LEU A 449 33.73 14.15 64.30
N LYS A 450 34.40 13.35 65.14
CA LYS A 450 34.32 11.88 65.11
C LYS A 450 33.11 11.32 65.85
N ASP A 451 32.58 12.10 66.81
CA ASP A 451 31.42 11.72 67.63
C ASP A 451 30.08 12.22 67.05
N GLU A 452 30.08 12.93 65.91
CA GLU A 452 28.82 13.15 65.17
C GLU A 452 28.32 11.82 64.59
N PRO A 453 27.05 11.44 64.85
CA PRO A 453 26.51 10.17 64.43
C PRO A 453 26.55 10.02 62.91
N GLU A 454 26.79 8.79 62.45
CA GLU A 454 26.84 8.35 61.05
C GLU A 454 25.50 8.55 60.28
N GLU A 455 24.87 9.72 60.29
CA GLU A 455 23.62 9.99 59.59
C GLU A 455 23.78 10.11 58.06
N TRP A 456 25.02 10.14 57.54
CA TRP A 456 25.30 10.25 56.11
C TRP A 456 25.47 8.92 55.36
N ARG A 457 25.21 7.76 55.99
CA ARG A 457 25.33 6.44 55.31
C ARG A 457 24.11 6.03 54.46
N PHE A 458 23.15 6.91 54.20
CA PHE A 458 21.93 6.56 53.44
C PHE A 458 21.95 6.93 51.94
N LEU A 459 23.12 7.12 51.32
CA LEU A 459 23.22 7.35 49.87
C LEU A 459 24.34 6.55 49.19
N SER A 460 24.40 5.23 49.43
CA SER A 460 25.17 4.30 48.60
C SER A 460 24.30 3.21 48.00
#